data_AF-A0A9D1UUK2-F1
#
_entry.id   AF-A0A9D1UUK2-F1
#
_cell.length_a   1.000
_cell.length_b   1.000
_cell.length_c   1.000
_cell.angle_alpha   90.00
_cell.angle_beta   90.00
_cell.angle_gamma   90.00
#
_symmetry.space_group_name_H-M   'P 1'
#
loop_
_entity.id
_entity.type
_entity.pdbx_description
1 polymer ?
#
loop_
_entity_poly.entity_id
_entity_poly.type
_entity_poly.pdbx_seq_one_letter_code
_entity_poly.pdbx_strand_id
1 'polypeptide(L)'
;EATDLALAMATVGLVSAIIIGVAVINWGVRTGRTRVLKQVSEQSSDELRGLYSDDETVYAGRLTARPGSIEPLTLHVAVVGLAILIGWLLLEGIVWVEDMLWGQPDSVWPGEAGEGTTLLGYVPLFPLAMIGGVIVQIFLDRTGNTHLLDHETMKRIQGLALDILIVAALSTISLAVIAEFWETFLILSIAGVVFCVVMLLFFTPRIIPEFWVERGIADFGQSMGVTATGLALLRVADPDEESPALEAFGYKQLVFEPFFGGGLVTAISIPVMYATGHVYWIFVPMLILFVISLAAGIYYCRGVRKGRWTDPTMEMVKDRD
;
A
#
# COMPACT_ATOMS: atom_id res chain seq x y z
N GLU A 1 18.39 13.79 10.01
CA GLU A 1 18.72 12.58 10.79
C GLU A 1 17.59 11.54 10.76
N ALA A 2 16.52 11.67 11.56
CA ALA A 2 15.47 10.62 11.61
C ALA A 2 14.77 10.38 10.26
N THR A 3 14.50 11.45 9.49
CA THR A 3 13.90 11.36 8.15
C THR A 3 14.82 10.62 7.16
N ASP A 4 16.13 10.88 7.21
CA ASP A 4 17.11 10.25 6.32
C ASP A 4 17.24 8.75 6.62
N LEU A 5 17.22 8.39 7.90
CA LEU A 5 17.20 7.00 8.35
C LEU A 5 15.92 6.28 7.90
N ALA A 6 14.78 6.95 7.98
CA ALA A 6 13.49 6.41 7.54
C ALA A 6 13.46 6.16 6.01
N LEU A 7 13.99 7.08 5.20
CA LEU A 7 14.11 6.90 3.75
C LEU A 7 15.05 5.76 3.37
N ALA A 8 16.18 5.64 4.07
CA ALA A 8 17.10 4.52 3.89
C ALA A 8 16.44 3.17 4.27
N MET A 9 15.71 3.13 5.38
CA MET A 9 14.96 1.95 5.83
C MET A 9 13.89 1.55 4.81
N ALA A 10 13.15 2.52 4.24
CA ALA A 10 12.16 2.27 3.20
C ALA A 10 12.78 1.65 1.94
N THR A 11 13.99 2.08 1.57
CA THR A 11 14.72 1.51 0.45
C THR A 11 15.11 0.04 0.69
N VAL A 12 15.65 -0.26 1.89
CA VAL A 12 15.98 -1.64 2.28
C VAL A 12 14.73 -2.52 2.28
N GLY A 13 13.61 -2.00 2.79
CA GLY A 13 12.32 -2.65 2.75
C GLY A 13 11.89 -3.01 1.33
N LEU A 14 11.84 -2.02 0.42
CA LEU A 14 11.44 -2.23 -0.97
C LEU A 14 12.29 -3.27 -1.69
N VAL A 15 13.63 -3.17 -1.59
CA VAL A 15 14.56 -4.12 -2.23
C VAL A 15 14.39 -5.52 -1.65
N SER A 16 14.30 -5.63 -0.33
CA SER A 16 14.10 -6.91 0.36
C SER A 16 12.74 -7.53 0.02
N ALA A 17 11.69 -6.71 -0.13
CA ALA A 17 10.36 -7.14 -0.54
C ALA A 17 10.38 -7.84 -1.89
N ILE A 18 11.06 -7.25 -2.88
CA ILE A 18 11.16 -7.81 -4.24
C ILE A 18 11.97 -9.11 -4.20
N ILE A 19 13.17 -9.09 -3.62
CA ILE A 19 14.08 -10.26 -3.61
C ILE A 19 13.44 -11.43 -2.86
N ILE A 20 12.99 -11.19 -1.62
CA ILE A 20 12.41 -12.25 -0.78
C ILE A 20 11.04 -12.64 -1.31
N GLY A 21 10.25 -11.69 -1.81
CA GLY A 21 8.93 -11.95 -2.39
C GLY A 21 9.02 -12.92 -3.57
N VAL A 22 9.88 -12.64 -4.54
CA VAL A 22 10.14 -13.54 -5.67
C VAL A 22 10.69 -14.89 -5.20
N ALA A 23 11.58 -14.91 -4.20
CA ALA A 23 12.09 -16.15 -3.63
C ALA A 23 10.98 -17.00 -2.98
N VAL A 24 10.03 -16.39 -2.27
CA VAL A 24 8.90 -17.07 -1.64
C VAL A 24 7.89 -17.56 -2.68
N ILE A 25 7.61 -16.78 -3.74
CA ILE A 25 6.77 -17.23 -4.86
C ILE A 25 7.40 -18.48 -5.50
N ASN A 26 8.68 -18.42 -5.85
CA ASN A 26 9.40 -19.55 -6.43
C ASN A 26 9.39 -20.79 -5.52
N TRP A 27 9.55 -20.61 -4.21
CA TRP A 27 9.42 -21.69 -3.25
C TRP A 27 7.99 -22.23 -3.17
N GLY A 28 6.98 -21.36 -3.20
CA GLY A 28 5.56 -21.72 -3.22
C GLY A 28 5.21 -22.59 -4.42
N VAL A 29 5.68 -22.21 -5.61
CA VAL A 29 5.47 -22.99 -6.85
C VAL A 29 6.18 -24.34 -6.77
N ARG A 30 7.46 -24.37 -6.37
CA ARG A 30 8.25 -25.62 -6.26
C ARG A 30 7.69 -26.61 -5.24
N THR A 31 7.01 -26.13 -4.21
CA THR A 31 6.44 -26.97 -3.15
C THR A 31 4.94 -27.26 -3.33
N GLY A 32 4.33 -26.81 -4.43
CA GLY A 32 2.91 -27.02 -4.73
C GLY A 32 1.97 -26.30 -3.76
N ARG A 33 2.41 -25.17 -3.20
CA ARG A 33 1.63 -24.37 -2.23
C ARG A 33 0.85 -23.22 -2.85
N THR A 34 1.19 -22.85 -4.08
CA THR A 34 0.41 -21.95 -4.95
C THR A 34 -0.78 -22.71 -5.53
N ARG A 35 -1.92 -22.03 -5.66
CA ARG A 35 -3.13 -22.60 -6.30
C ARG A 35 -3.23 -22.23 -7.78
N VAL A 36 -2.67 -21.09 -8.15
CA VAL A 36 -2.66 -20.57 -9.54
C VAL A 36 -1.47 -21.14 -10.30
N LEU A 37 -0.26 -20.71 -9.97
CA LEU A 37 0.95 -21.13 -10.67
C LEU A 37 1.38 -22.55 -10.29
N LYS A 38 1.19 -23.52 -11.19
CA LYS A 38 1.56 -24.93 -10.96
C LYS A 38 2.90 -25.33 -11.58
N GLN A 39 3.40 -24.60 -12.59
CA GLN A 39 4.70 -24.86 -13.23
C GLN A 39 5.34 -23.55 -13.74
N VAL A 40 6.58 -23.26 -13.33
CA VAL A 40 7.44 -22.17 -13.89
C VAL A 40 8.06 -22.59 -15.23
N SER A 41 7.88 -23.84 -15.66
CA SER A 41 8.64 -24.45 -16.77
C SER A 41 8.14 -24.10 -18.18
N GLU A 42 7.14 -23.23 -18.33
CA GLU A 42 6.59 -22.84 -19.64
C GLU A 42 6.77 -21.37 -19.98
N GLN A 43 7.61 -20.63 -19.24
CA GLN A 43 7.87 -19.22 -19.58
C GLN A 43 8.82 -19.11 -20.78
N SER A 44 8.48 -18.25 -21.73
CA SER A 44 9.28 -18.00 -22.93
C SER A 44 10.63 -17.35 -22.57
N SER A 45 11.63 -17.42 -23.45
CA SER A 45 12.91 -16.75 -23.21
C SER A 45 12.79 -15.23 -23.11
N ASP A 46 11.76 -14.66 -23.74
CA ASP A 46 11.50 -13.23 -23.76
C ASP A 46 10.77 -12.80 -22.46
N GLU A 47 9.84 -13.61 -21.97
CA GLU A 47 9.22 -13.41 -20.66
C GLU A 47 10.26 -13.44 -19.52
N LEU A 48 11.22 -14.37 -19.57
CA LEU A 48 12.32 -14.44 -18.59
C LEU A 48 13.23 -13.20 -18.64
N ARG A 49 13.26 -12.49 -19.78
CA ARG A 49 13.97 -11.22 -19.94
C ARG A 49 13.09 -10.02 -19.58
N GLY A 50 11.81 -10.23 -19.29
CA GLY A 50 10.83 -9.17 -19.05
C GLY A 50 10.47 -8.40 -20.33
N LEU A 51 10.57 -9.04 -21.49
CA LEU A 51 10.22 -8.49 -22.79
C LEU A 51 8.97 -9.20 -23.32
N TYR A 52 8.12 -8.45 -24.02
CA TYR A 52 7.07 -9.06 -24.83
C TYR A 52 7.68 -9.77 -26.03
N SER A 53 7.10 -10.90 -26.40
CA SER A 53 7.53 -11.66 -27.58
C SER A 53 7.09 -10.93 -28.86
N ASP A 54 7.81 -11.11 -29.98
CA ASP A 54 7.49 -10.42 -31.24
C ASP A 54 6.08 -10.73 -31.80
N ASP A 55 5.48 -11.85 -31.38
CA ASP A 55 4.13 -12.28 -31.71
C ASP A 55 3.05 -11.77 -30.73
N GLU A 56 3.44 -11.15 -29.61
CA GLU A 56 2.52 -10.55 -28.65
C GLU A 56 2.14 -9.12 -29.03
N THR A 57 0.84 -8.86 -29.15
CA THR A 57 0.33 -7.50 -29.33
C THR A 57 -0.23 -6.98 -28.03
N VAL A 58 0.51 -6.11 -27.36
CA VAL A 58 0.11 -5.51 -26.08
C VAL A 58 -0.16 -4.04 -26.23
N TYR A 59 -1.30 -3.58 -25.71
CA TYR A 59 -1.72 -2.19 -25.82
C TYR A 59 -1.35 -1.39 -24.57
N ALA A 60 -0.98 -0.12 -24.76
CA ALA A 60 -0.65 0.75 -23.65
C ALA A 60 -1.87 1.23 -22.86
N GLY A 61 -3.03 1.28 -23.51
CA GLY A 61 -4.24 1.87 -22.97
C GLY A 61 -5.06 2.44 -24.11
N ARG A 62 -6.28 2.87 -23.81
CA ARG A 62 -7.16 3.49 -24.79
C ARG A 62 -6.91 4.99 -24.84
N LEU A 63 -6.83 5.55 -26.05
CA LEU A 63 -6.84 7.00 -26.24
C LEU A 63 -8.27 7.50 -26.02
N THR A 64 -8.54 8.06 -24.84
CA THR A 64 -9.89 8.49 -24.43
C THR A 64 -10.30 9.86 -25.00
N ALA A 65 -9.35 10.62 -25.50
CA ALA A 65 -9.56 11.92 -26.15
C ALA A 65 -8.86 11.98 -27.51
N ARG A 66 -9.34 12.91 -28.35
CA ARG A 66 -8.65 13.24 -29.61
C ARG A 66 -7.47 14.15 -29.28
N PRO A 67 -6.23 13.83 -29.70
CA PRO A 67 -5.07 14.70 -29.48
C PRO A 67 -5.24 16.13 -30.00
N GLY A 68 -6.06 16.32 -31.04
CA GLY A 68 -6.41 17.65 -31.56
C GLY A 68 -7.26 18.51 -30.62
N SER A 69 -7.78 17.95 -29.52
CA SER A 69 -8.52 18.67 -28.48
C SER A 69 -7.72 18.69 -27.18
N ILE A 70 -7.33 17.51 -26.68
CA ILE A 70 -6.44 17.36 -25.53
C ILE A 70 -5.71 16.03 -25.66
N GLU A 71 -4.42 16.05 -25.37
CA GLU A 71 -3.63 14.82 -25.33
C GLU A 71 -4.17 13.89 -24.23
N PRO A 72 -4.52 12.62 -24.52
CA PRO A 72 -5.10 11.72 -23.54
C PRO A 72 -4.27 11.59 -22.26
N LEU A 73 -2.93 11.51 -22.35
CA LEU A 73 -2.08 11.47 -21.16
C LEU A 73 -2.27 12.72 -20.29
N THR A 74 -2.32 13.90 -20.91
CA THR A 74 -2.54 15.18 -20.21
C THR A 74 -3.89 15.20 -19.50
N LEU A 75 -4.94 14.66 -20.11
CA LEU A 75 -6.26 14.55 -19.48
C LEU A 75 -6.21 13.73 -18.18
N HIS A 76 -5.55 12.57 -18.19
CA HIS A 76 -5.42 11.71 -17.02
C HIS A 76 -4.57 12.37 -15.92
N VAL A 77 -3.44 12.97 -16.30
CA VAL A 77 -2.58 13.72 -15.36
C VAL A 77 -3.34 14.90 -14.74
N ALA A 78 -4.16 15.61 -15.52
CA ALA A 78 -4.98 16.70 -15.02
C ALA A 78 -6.03 16.22 -14.01
N VAL A 79 -6.63 15.06 -14.24
CA VAL A 79 -7.59 14.45 -13.30
C VAL A 79 -6.89 14.03 -12.00
N VAL A 80 -5.69 13.44 -12.07
CA VAL A 80 -4.87 13.16 -10.87
C VAL A 80 -4.54 14.45 -10.13
N GLY A 81 -4.13 15.50 -10.86
CA GLY A 81 -3.87 16.83 -10.28
C GLY A 81 -5.09 17.44 -9.60
N LEU A 82 -6.29 17.28 -10.16
CA LEU A 82 -7.54 17.72 -9.56
C LEU A 82 -7.84 16.96 -8.27
N ALA A 83 -7.62 15.64 -8.23
CA ALA A 83 -7.77 14.84 -7.03
C ALA A 83 -6.84 15.33 -5.90
N ILE A 84 -5.58 15.61 -6.23
CA ILE A 84 -4.60 16.17 -5.27
C ILE A 84 -5.02 17.56 -4.80
N LEU A 85 -5.50 18.41 -5.71
CA LEU A 85 -5.97 19.76 -5.37
C LEU A 85 -7.16 19.72 -4.40
N ILE A 86 -8.13 18.83 -4.63
CA ILE A 86 -9.26 18.63 -3.72
C ILE A 86 -8.74 18.14 -2.36
N GLY A 87 -7.82 17.18 -2.34
CA GLY A 87 -7.20 16.71 -1.10
C GLY A 87 -6.50 17.83 -0.33
N TRP A 88 -5.78 18.69 -1.03
CA TRP A 88 -5.11 19.84 -0.42
C TRP A 88 -6.10 20.84 0.16
N LEU A 89 -7.19 21.15 -0.56
CA LEU A 89 -8.26 22.00 -0.05
C LEU A 89 -8.98 21.40 1.16
N LEU A 90 -9.15 20.08 1.19
CA LEU A 90 -9.72 19.38 2.36
C LEU A 90 -8.78 19.50 3.56
N LEU A 91 -7.47 19.32 3.37
CA LEU A 91 -6.49 19.47 4.45
C LEU A 91 -6.50 20.91 5.00
N GLU A 92 -6.45 21.91 4.12
CA GLU A 92 -6.51 23.32 4.51
C GLU A 92 -7.81 23.65 5.25
N GLY A 93 -8.94 23.10 4.80
CA GLY A 93 -10.22 23.24 5.48
C GLY A 93 -10.22 22.61 6.87
N ILE A 94 -9.59 21.45 7.05
CA ILE A 94 -9.46 20.79 8.36
C ILE A 94 -8.59 21.61 9.31
N VAL A 95 -7.43 22.09 8.84
CA VAL A 95 -6.54 22.95 9.64
C VAL A 95 -7.23 24.25 10.03
N TRP A 96 -7.96 24.88 9.10
CA TRP A 96 -8.74 26.07 9.39
C TRP A 96 -9.83 25.83 10.46
N VAL A 97 -10.51 24.69 10.41
CA VAL A 97 -11.49 24.30 11.45
C VAL A 97 -10.80 24.04 12.80
N GLU A 98 -9.62 23.41 12.80
CA GLU A 98 -8.81 23.18 13.99
C GLU A 98 -8.45 24.50 14.67
N ASP A 99 -7.90 25.45 13.91
CA ASP A 99 -7.54 26.79 14.39
C ASP A 99 -8.73 27.56 14.97
N MET A 100 -9.91 27.41 14.38
CA MET A 100 -11.13 28.06 14.87
C MET A 100 -11.63 27.47 16.20
N LEU A 101 -11.49 26.16 16.40
CA LEU A 101 -12.08 25.45 17.54
C LEU A 101 -11.13 25.35 18.76
N TRP A 102 -9.84 25.05 18.53
CA TRP A 102 -8.90 24.60 19.58
C TRP A 102 -7.41 24.79 19.23
N GLY A 103 -7.06 25.28 18.04
CA GLY A 103 -5.72 25.80 17.74
C GLY A 103 -5.43 27.17 18.38
N GLN A 104 -6.38 27.74 19.11
CA GLN A 104 -6.20 29.01 19.84
C GLN A 104 -5.35 28.81 21.11
N PRO A 105 -4.56 29.82 21.54
CA PRO A 105 -3.76 29.78 22.77
C PRO A 105 -4.54 29.43 24.05
N ASP A 106 -5.85 29.75 24.08
CA ASP A 106 -6.75 29.54 25.21
C ASP A 106 -7.62 28.27 25.08
N SER A 107 -7.16 27.25 24.35
CA SER A 107 -7.95 26.04 24.09
C SER A 107 -7.98 25.04 25.26
N VAL A 108 -8.96 24.13 25.21
CA VAL A 108 -9.24 23.11 26.25
C VAL A 108 -8.05 22.17 26.51
N TRP A 109 -7.10 22.08 25.56
CA TRP A 109 -5.87 21.28 25.67
C TRP A 109 -4.64 22.18 25.48
N PRO A 110 -4.14 22.82 26.56
CA PRO A 110 -3.00 23.72 26.44
C PRO A 110 -1.73 22.94 26.06
N GLY A 111 -1.09 23.32 24.96
CA GLY A 111 0.25 22.86 24.61
C GLY A 111 1.29 23.42 25.58
N GLU A 112 2.43 22.75 25.70
CA GLU A 112 3.55 23.28 26.47
C GLU A 112 4.06 24.57 25.78
N ALA A 113 3.85 25.72 26.43
CA ALA A 113 4.24 27.08 26.03
C ALA A 113 3.19 28.00 25.36
N GLY A 114 1.89 27.75 25.52
CA GLY A 114 0.85 28.73 25.13
C GLY A 114 0.60 28.83 23.63
N GLU A 115 1.10 27.86 22.87
CA GLU A 115 0.69 27.59 21.49
C GLU A 115 -0.35 26.46 21.54
N GLY A 116 -1.47 26.62 20.84
CA GLY A 116 -2.50 25.58 20.75
C GLY A 116 -1.92 24.31 20.12
N THR A 117 -2.47 23.14 20.46
CA THR A 117 -2.02 21.88 19.85
C THR A 117 -2.55 21.75 18.43
N THR A 118 -1.73 22.05 17.41
CA THR A 118 -2.05 21.78 16.01
C THR A 118 -1.71 20.32 15.68
N LEU A 119 -2.68 19.42 15.85
CA LEU A 119 -2.51 17.98 15.58
C LEU A 119 -2.85 17.65 14.13
N LEU A 120 -3.84 18.33 13.54
CA LEU A 120 -4.34 18.01 12.20
C LEU A 120 -3.48 18.61 11.09
N GLY A 121 -2.68 19.64 11.37
CA GLY A 121 -1.64 20.14 10.47
C GLY A 121 -0.54 19.11 10.11
N TYR A 122 -0.38 18.06 10.92
CA TYR A 122 0.56 16.96 10.65
C TYR A 122 -0.03 15.83 9.80
N VAL A 123 -1.32 15.92 9.42
CA VAL A 123 -1.95 14.90 8.59
C VAL A 123 -1.35 14.96 7.17
N PRO A 124 -0.80 13.86 6.64
CA PRO A 124 -0.22 13.83 5.31
C PRO A 124 -1.24 14.18 4.24
N LEU A 125 -0.78 14.76 3.14
CA LEU A 125 -1.65 15.14 2.03
C LEU A 125 -2.25 13.93 1.30
N PHE A 126 -1.53 12.79 1.25
CA PHE A 126 -1.90 11.69 0.36
C PHE A 126 -3.28 11.03 0.69
N PRO A 127 -3.71 10.80 1.96
CA PRO A 127 -5.02 10.23 2.23
C PRO A 127 -6.15 11.19 1.82
N LEU A 128 -5.91 12.49 1.99
CA LEU A 128 -6.84 13.53 1.59
C LEU A 128 -6.93 13.60 0.07
N ALA A 129 -5.80 13.43 -0.63
CA ALA A 129 -5.77 13.28 -2.08
C ALA A 129 -6.50 12.01 -2.56
N MET A 130 -6.44 10.89 -1.84
CA MET A 130 -7.24 9.71 -2.14
C MET A 130 -8.74 10.01 -2.00
N ILE A 131 -9.17 10.71 -0.94
CA ILE A 131 -10.56 11.16 -0.79
C ILE A 131 -10.93 12.10 -1.96
N GLY A 132 -10.03 13.00 -2.36
CA GLY A 132 -10.19 13.82 -3.55
C GLY A 132 -10.40 12.98 -4.82
N GLY A 133 -9.65 11.90 -4.99
CA GLY A 133 -9.82 10.93 -6.07
C GLY A 133 -11.19 10.25 -6.05
N VAL A 134 -11.67 9.82 -4.87
CA VAL A 134 -13.02 9.26 -4.70
C VAL A 134 -14.10 10.29 -5.04
N ILE A 135 -13.93 11.55 -4.64
CA ILE A 135 -14.86 12.64 -4.99
C ILE A 135 -14.92 12.83 -6.51
N VAL A 136 -13.78 12.86 -7.18
CA VAL A 136 -13.70 12.96 -8.64
C VAL A 136 -14.36 11.75 -9.31
N GLN A 137 -14.09 10.55 -8.82
CA GLN A 137 -14.70 9.32 -9.32
C GLN A 137 -16.24 9.36 -9.20
N ILE A 138 -16.77 9.71 -8.02
CA ILE A 138 -18.22 9.84 -7.79
C ILE A 138 -18.83 10.87 -8.75
N PHE A 139 -18.13 11.98 -9.00
CA PHE A 139 -18.59 13.00 -9.93
C PHE A 139 -18.63 12.50 -11.39
N LEU A 140 -17.60 11.78 -11.83
CA LEU A 140 -17.56 11.19 -13.18
C LEU A 140 -18.64 10.13 -13.37
N ASP A 141 -18.85 9.28 -12.37
CA ASP A 141 -19.87 8.23 -12.40
C ASP A 141 -21.28 8.85 -12.44
N ARG A 142 -21.54 9.90 -11.66
CA ARG A 142 -22.82 10.62 -11.70
C ARG A 142 -23.08 11.36 -13.00
N THR A 143 -22.03 11.85 -13.66
CA THR A 143 -22.15 12.59 -14.92
C THR A 143 -22.05 11.68 -16.15
N GLY A 144 -21.80 10.38 -15.98
CA GLY A 144 -21.65 9.41 -17.08
C GLY A 144 -20.34 9.55 -17.86
N ASN A 145 -19.35 10.25 -17.30
CA ASN A 145 -18.11 10.62 -17.99
C ASN A 145 -16.92 9.71 -17.64
N THR A 146 -17.16 8.57 -17.00
CA THR A 146 -16.12 7.59 -16.63
C THR A 146 -15.31 7.10 -17.84
N HIS A 147 -15.90 7.11 -19.04
CA HIS A 147 -15.24 6.73 -20.30
C HIS A 147 -14.08 7.66 -20.72
N LEU A 148 -13.96 8.85 -20.10
CA LEU A 148 -12.86 9.78 -20.33
C LEU A 148 -11.54 9.30 -19.71
N LEU A 149 -11.62 8.34 -18.77
CA LEU A 149 -10.47 7.77 -18.09
C LEU A 149 -10.29 6.30 -18.47
N ASP A 150 -9.06 5.95 -18.80
CA ASP A 150 -8.60 4.63 -19.13
C ASP A 150 -7.74 4.09 -17.98
N HIS A 151 -8.10 2.89 -17.52
CA HIS A 151 -7.48 2.26 -16.37
C HIS A 151 -6.00 1.92 -16.60
N GLU A 152 -5.64 1.48 -17.80
CA GLU A 152 -4.24 1.13 -18.14
C GLU A 152 -3.35 2.37 -18.20
N THR A 153 -3.88 3.48 -18.73
CA THR A 153 -3.18 4.77 -18.70
C THR A 153 -2.94 5.25 -17.26
N MET A 154 -3.93 5.11 -16.36
CA MET A 154 -3.76 5.41 -14.94
C MET A 154 -2.69 4.55 -14.26
N LYS A 155 -2.66 3.24 -14.53
CA LYS A 155 -1.61 2.32 -14.04
C LYS A 155 -0.21 2.75 -14.49
N ARG A 156 -0.07 3.24 -15.72
CA ARG A 156 1.23 3.73 -16.25
C ARG A 156 1.68 5.01 -15.58
N ILE A 157 0.77 5.96 -15.36
CA ILE A 157 1.06 7.18 -14.59
C ILE A 157 1.50 6.80 -13.17
N GLN A 158 0.82 5.85 -12.53
CA GLN A 158 1.20 5.32 -11.22
C GLN A 158 2.61 4.71 -11.25
N GLY A 159 2.91 3.85 -12.23
CA GLY A 159 4.24 3.25 -12.39
C GLY A 159 5.35 4.30 -12.51
N LEU A 160 5.17 5.27 -13.40
CA LEU A 160 6.13 6.37 -13.57
C LEU A 160 6.30 7.20 -12.29
N ALA A 161 5.20 7.53 -11.61
CA ALA A 161 5.24 8.30 -10.36
C ALA A 161 6.01 7.56 -9.27
N LEU A 162 5.89 6.22 -9.21
CA LEU A 162 6.64 5.39 -8.26
C LEU A 162 8.13 5.34 -8.59
N ASP A 163 8.51 5.23 -9.86
CA ASP A 163 9.92 5.26 -10.26
C ASP A 163 10.56 6.60 -9.88
N ILE A 164 9.86 7.71 -10.15
CA ILE A 164 10.31 9.06 -9.75
C ILE A 164 10.41 9.17 -8.22
N LEU A 165 9.44 8.64 -7.48
CA LEU A 165 9.46 8.62 -6.01
C LEU A 165 10.69 7.86 -5.48
N ILE A 166 10.99 6.69 -6.05
CA ILE A 166 12.14 5.87 -5.66
C ILE A 166 13.45 6.61 -5.95
N VAL A 167 13.60 7.19 -7.15
CA VAL A 167 14.80 7.96 -7.52
C VAL A 167 14.97 9.17 -6.62
N ALA A 168 13.90 9.90 -6.32
CA ALA A 168 13.92 11.04 -5.42
C ALA A 168 14.31 10.63 -3.99
N ALA A 169 13.72 9.55 -3.46
CA ALA A 169 14.03 9.00 -2.15
C ALA A 169 15.49 8.55 -2.06
N LEU A 170 16.01 7.85 -3.06
CA LEU A 170 17.42 7.43 -3.11
C LEU A 170 18.37 8.63 -3.17
N SER A 171 17.97 9.69 -3.89
CA SER A 171 18.77 10.89 -4.07
C SER A 171 18.86 11.75 -2.80
N THR A 172 17.91 11.63 -1.88
CA THR A 172 17.88 12.41 -0.62
C THR A 172 18.50 11.69 0.57
N ILE A 173 18.92 10.42 0.43
CA ILE A 173 19.56 9.67 1.52
C ILE A 173 20.93 10.26 1.89
N SER A 174 21.08 10.65 3.15
CA SER A 174 22.37 11.07 3.71
C SER A 174 23.21 9.88 4.15
N LEU A 175 24.27 9.57 3.40
CA LEU A 175 25.26 8.55 3.78
C LEU A 175 25.95 8.84 5.13
N ALA A 176 26.05 10.12 5.51
CA ALA A 176 26.63 10.52 6.79
C ALA A 176 25.76 10.06 7.97
N VAL A 177 24.43 10.21 7.87
CA VAL A 177 23.48 9.78 8.91
C VAL A 177 23.48 8.25 9.02
N ILE A 178 23.54 7.53 7.91
CA ILE A 178 23.65 6.06 7.94
C ILE A 178 24.95 5.65 8.61
N ALA A 179 26.08 6.29 8.31
CA ALA A 179 27.37 5.95 8.91
C ALA A 179 27.38 6.22 10.43
N GLU A 180 26.72 7.27 10.89
CA GLU A 180 26.59 7.61 12.31
C GLU A 180 25.70 6.61 13.07
N PHE A 181 24.58 6.20 12.48
CA PHE A 181 23.59 5.31 13.11
C PHE A 181 23.57 3.89 12.53
N TRP A 182 24.68 3.41 11.99
CA TRP A 182 24.72 2.17 11.20
C TRP A 182 24.28 0.93 11.99
N GLU A 183 24.60 0.87 13.29
CA GLU A 183 24.19 -0.23 14.18
C GLU A 183 22.66 -0.27 14.31
N THR A 184 22.06 0.87 14.67
CA THR A 184 20.60 1.00 14.81
C THR A 184 19.90 0.72 13.50
N PHE A 185 20.43 1.25 12.39
CA PHE A 185 19.91 1.01 11.04
C PHE A 185 19.86 -0.48 10.71
N LEU A 186 20.96 -1.21 10.95
CA LEU A 186 21.09 -2.61 10.63
C LEU A 186 20.15 -3.47 11.49
N ILE A 187 20.08 -3.19 12.79
CA ILE A 187 19.19 -3.92 13.72
C ILE A 187 17.72 -3.73 13.30
N LEU A 188 17.30 -2.49 13.05
CA LEU A 188 15.92 -2.20 12.65
C LEU A 188 15.58 -2.81 11.29
N SER A 189 16.49 -2.71 10.32
CA SER A 189 16.32 -3.31 8.99
C SER A 189 16.13 -4.81 9.08
N ILE A 190 17.04 -5.52 9.78
CA ILE A 190 16.97 -6.97 9.93
C ILE A 190 15.71 -7.37 10.70
N ALA A 191 15.40 -6.69 11.81
CA ALA A 191 14.23 -6.99 12.61
C ALA A 191 12.93 -6.82 11.81
N GLY A 192 12.81 -5.74 11.03
CA GLY A 192 11.65 -5.49 10.17
C GLY A 192 11.49 -6.55 9.09
N VAL A 193 12.58 -6.87 8.37
CA VAL A 193 12.59 -7.93 7.34
C VAL A 193 12.19 -9.28 7.95
N VAL A 194 12.82 -9.67 9.06
CA VAL A 194 12.52 -10.94 9.75
C VAL A 194 11.06 -10.97 10.20
N PHE A 195 10.55 -9.88 10.77
CA PHE A 195 9.16 -9.79 11.20
C PHE A 195 8.19 -10.02 10.03
N CYS A 196 8.37 -9.32 8.90
CA CYS A 196 7.54 -9.48 7.71
C CYS A 196 7.61 -10.90 7.15
N VAL A 197 8.81 -11.51 7.12
CA VAL A 197 8.98 -12.89 6.65
C VAL A 197 8.30 -13.90 7.58
N VAL A 198 8.39 -13.71 8.90
CA VAL A 198 7.67 -14.56 9.87
C VAL A 198 6.17 -14.40 9.70
N MET A 199 5.67 -13.17 9.51
CA MET A 199 4.24 -12.96 9.23
C MET A 199 3.81 -13.74 7.98
N LEU A 200 4.54 -13.60 6.88
CA LEU A 200 4.23 -14.29 5.63
C LEU A 200 4.30 -15.82 5.72
N LEU A 201 5.41 -16.37 6.20
CA LEU A 201 5.67 -17.82 6.12
C LEU A 201 5.05 -18.60 7.29
N PHE A 202 4.88 -17.97 8.45
CA PHE A 202 4.36 -18.65 9.64
C PHE A 202 2.90 -18.29 9.92
N PHE A 203 2.54 -17.01 9.93
CA PHE A 203 1.20 -16.59 10.36
C PHE A 203 0.17 -16.62 9.22
N THR A 204 0.49 -16.11 8.04
CA THR A 204 -0.43 -16.10 6.89
C THR A 204 -1.04 -17.46 6.58
N PRO A 205 -0.30 -18.59 6.45
CA PRO A 205 -0.91 -19.90 6.18
C PRO A 205 -1.77 -20.45 7.35
N ARG A 206 -1.75 -19.80 8.52
CA ARG A 206 -2.56 -20.14 9.70
C ARG A 206 -3.78 -19.23 9.88
N ILE A 207 -3.82 -18.10 9.18
CA ILE A 207 -4.86 -17.07 9.27
C ILE A 207 -5.71 -17.08 7.98
N ILE A 208 -5.05 -17.20 6.83
CA ILE A 208 -5.67 -17.24 5.52
C ILE A 208 -5.79 -18.71 5.09
N PRO A 209 -7.02 -19.26 5.01
CA PRO A 209 -7.21 -20.67 4.67
C PRO A 209 -6.94 -20.94 3.19
N GLU A 210 -7.35 -20.03 2.30
CA GLU A 210 -7.27 -20.21 0.83
C GLU A 210 -6.49 -19.10 0.12
N PHE A 211 -5.78 -19.50 -0.94
CA PHE A 211 -4.91 -18.61 -1.74
C PHE A 211 -3.91 -17.82 -0.87
N TRP A 212 -3.36 -18.48 0.16
CA TRP A 212 -2.57 -17.80 1.18
C TRP A 212 -1.21 -17.29 0.64
N VAL A 213 -0.67 -17.92 -0.41
CA VAL A 213 0.58 -17.45 -1.06
C VAL A 213 0.27 -16.19 -1.87
N GLU A 214 -0.75 -16.25 -2.72
CA GLU A 214 -1.17 -15.16 -3.62
C GLU A 214 -1.60 -13.93 -2.79
N ARG A 215 -2.46 -14.13 -1.78
CA ARG A 215 -2.89 -13.06 -0.87
C ARG A 215 -1.76 -12.57 0.02
N GLY A 216 -0.97 -13.50 0.55
CA GLY A 216 0.12 -13.20 1.47
C GLY A 216 1.24 -12.39 0.85
N ILE A 217 1.60 -12.68 -0.40
CA ILE A 217 2.70 -11.99 -1.07
C ILE A 217 2.36 -10.54 -1.39
N ALA A 218 1.09 -10.25 -1.68
CA ALA A 218 0.60 -8.90 -1.90
C ALA A 218 0.74 -8.06 -0.61
N ASP A 219 0.26 -8.60 0.53
CA ASP A 219 0.37 -7.95 1.83
C ASP A 219 1.82 -7.83 2.32
N PHE A 220 2.67 -8.82 2.04
CA PHE A 220 4.10 -8.78 2.33
C PHE A 220 4.81 -7.67 1.55
N GLY A 221 4.57 -7.59 0.23
CA GLY A 221 5.13 -6.55 -0.62
C GLY A 221 4.69 -5.15 -0.20
N GLN A 222 3.42 -4.99 0.16
CA GLN A 222 2.91 -3.72 0.71
C GLN A 222 3.58 -3.38 2.04
N SER A 223 3.70 -4.34 2.96
CA SER A 223 4.22 -4.10 4.32
C SER A 223 5.70 -3.69 4.32
N MET A 224 6.47 -4.16 3.33
CA MET A 224 7.89 -3.86 3.21
C MET A 224 8.19 -2.69 2.25
N GLY A 225 7.25 -2.32 1.40
CA GLY A 225 7.42 -1.24 0.42
C GLY A 225 6.17 -0.41 0.33
N VAL A 226 5.55 -0.44 -0.85
CA VAL A 226 4.29 0.25 -1.12
C VAL A 226 3.28 -0.71 -1.73
N THR A 227 2.02 -0.30 -1.78
CA THR A 227 0.93 -1.10 -2.37
C THR A 227 1.22 -1.53 -3.80
N ALA A 228 1.94 -0.73 -4.57
CA ALA A 228 2.37 -1.13 -5.91
C ALA A 228 3.40 -2.27 -5.92
N THR A 229 4.30 -2.36 -4.94
CA THR A 229 5.21 -3.49 -4.77
C THR A 229 4.43 -4.77 -4.47
N GLY A 230 3.41 -4.66 -3.61
CA GLY A 230 2.48 -5.76 -3.33
C GLY A 230 1.74 -6.23 -4.59
N LEU A 231 1.18 -5.31 -5.37
CA LEU A 231 0.51 -5.61 -6.63
C LEU A 231 1.45 -6.21 -7.68
N ALA A 232 2.68 -5.73 -7.77
CA ALA A 232 3.68 -6.28 -8.68
C ALA A 232 4.00 -7.74 -8.34
N LEU A 233 4.24 -8.05 -7.05
CA LEU A 233 4.45 -9.43 -6.60
C LEU A 233 3.20 -10.30 -6.79
N LEU A 234 2.01 -9.75 -6.59
CA LEU A 234 0.76 -10.46 -6.85
C LEU A 234 0.62 -10.83 -8.32
N ARG A 235 0.94 -9.93 -9.26
CA ARG A 235 0.93 -10.25 -10.70
C ARG A 235 1.95 -11.33 -11.08
N VAL A 236 3.04 -11.47 -10.31
CA VAL A 236 3.99 -12.57 -10.50
C VAL A 236 3.43 -13.87 -9.92
N ALA A 237 2.61 -13.82 -8.87
CA ALA A 237 2.02 -15.01 -8.23
C ALA A 237 0.69 -15.47 -8.86
N ASP A 238 -0.03 -14.54 -9.49
CA ASP A 238 -1.34 -14.69 -10.12
C ASP A 238 -1.45 -13.74 -11.33
N PRO A 239 -0.79 -14.06 -12.46
CA PRO A 239 -0.71 -13.19 -13.63
C PRO A 239 -2.05 -12.96 -14.32
N ASP A 240 -2.87 -14.02 -14.40
CA ASP A 240 -4.14 -14.05 -15.11
C ASP A 240 -5.34 -13.67 -14.22
N GLU A 241 -5.08 -13.22 -12.98
CA GLU A 241 -6.10 -12.82 -11.99
C GLU A 241 -7.13 -13.94 -11.71
N GLU A 242 -6.69 -15.20 -11.74
CA GLU A 242 -7.53 -16.38 -11.49
C GLU A 242 -7.97 -16.46 -10.03
N SER A 243 -7.13 -15.97 -9.11
CA SER A 243 -7.46 -15.94 -7.69
C SER A 243 -8.22 -14.66 -7.32
N PRO A 244 -9.05 -14.71 -6.27
CA PRO A 244 -9.71 -13.53 -5.73
C PRO A 244 -8.75 -12.62 -4.93
N ALA A 245 -7.44 -12.86 -4.98
CA ALA A 245 -6.46 -12.12 -4.19
C ALA A 245 -6.43 -10.64 -4.55
N LEU A 246 -6.48 -10.29 -5.85
CA LEU A 246 -6.43 -8.90 -6.29
C LEU A 246 -7.65 -8.10 -5.82
N GLU A 247 -8.84 -8.68 -5.98
CA GLU A 247 -10.10 -8.06 -5.57
C GLU A 247 -10.17 -7.89 -4.04
N ALA A 248 -9.85 -8.95 -3.29
CA ALA A 248 -9.80 -8.90 -1.84
C ALA A 248 -8.77 -7.88 -1.31
N PHE A 249 -7.61 -7.78 -1.98
CA PHE A 249 -6.58 -6.80 -1.65
C PHE A 249 -7.08 -5.37 -1.91
N GLY A 250 -7.71 -5.11 -3.06
CA GLY A 250 -8.26 -3.79 -3.40
C GLY A 250 -9.34 -3.32 -2.42
N TYR A 251 -10.30 -4.17 -2.08
CA TYR A 251 -11.34 -3.83 -1.09
C TYR A 251 -10.76 -3.51 0.28
N LYS A 252 -9.74 -4.25 0.71
CA LYS A 252 -9.03 -3.97 1.96
C LYS A 252 -8.37 -2.58 1.93
N GLN A 253 -7.78 -2.15 0.81
CA GLN A 253 -7.04 -0.87 0.76
C GLN A 253 -7.90 0.35 0.99
N LEU A 254 -9.15 0.35 0.51
CA LEU A 254 -10.10 1.45 0.73
C LEU A 254 -10.26 1.81 2.20
N VAL A 255 -10.21 0.79 3.07
CA VAL A 255 -10.32 0.96 4.52
C VAL A 255 -8.95 1.05 5.19
N PHE A 256 -7.93 0.35 4.69
CA PHE A 256 -6.64 0.24 5.36
C PHE A 256 -5.73 1.46 5.16
N GLU A 257 -5.61 1.93 3.90
CA GLU A 257 -4.66 2.99 3.52
C GLU A 257 -4.88 4.32 4.28
N PRO A 258 -6.13 4.83 4.43
CA PRO A 258 -6.36 6.10 5.12
C PRO A 258 -5.98 6.11 6.60
N PHE A 259 -5.80 4.94 7.21
CA PHE A 259 -5.45 4.80 8.62
C PHE A 259 -3.99 4.40 8.82
N PHE A 260 -3.53 3.38 8.09
CA PHE A 260 -2.25 2.70 8.37
C PHE A 260 -1.18 2.87 7.28
N GLY A 261 -1.55 3.18 6.04
CA GLY A 261 -0.61 3.31 4.91
C GLY A 261 0.20 4.61 4.90
N GLY A 262 0.45 5.21 6.07
CA GLY A 262 0.84 6.60 6.23
C GLY A 262 -0.33 7.52 6.59
N GLY A 263 -1.53 6.94 6.77
CA GLY A 263 -2.75 7.64 7.16
C GLY A 263 -2.77 8.14 8.60
N LEU A 264 -3.96 8.42 9.11
CA LEU A 264 -4.18 9.11 10.40
C LEU A 264 -3.41 8.50 11.58
N VAL A 265 -3.40 7.16 11.72
CA VAL A 265 -2.77 6.49 12.86
C VAL A 265 -1.26 6.65 12.78
N THR A 266 -0.67 6.34 11.64
CA THR A 266 0.78 6.49 11.39
C THR A 266 1.25 7.94 11.51
N ALA A 267 0.48 8.89 11.00
CA ALA A 267 0.80 10.32 11.03
C ALA A 267 0.82 10.89 12.45
N ILE A 268 -0.22 10.58 13.23
CA ILE A 268 -0.40 11.12 14.58
C ILE A 268 0.51 10.40 15.60
N SER A 269 1.05 9.23 15.24
CA SER A 269 1.89 8.43 16.14
C SER A 269 3.11 9.19 16.67
N ILE A 270 3.88 9.87 15.81
CA ILE A 270 5.08 10.59 16.23
C ILE A 270 4.72 11.82 17.09
N PRO A 271 3.80 12.71 16.69
CA PRO A 271 3.36 13.83 17.53
C PRO A 271 2.84 13.39 18.90
N VAL A 272 2.02 12.33 18.97
CA VAL A 272 1.50 11.82 20.26
C VAL A 272 2.62 11.29 21.14
N MET A 273 3.56 10.54 20.58
CA MET A 273 4.71 10.03 21.33
C MET A 273 5.57 11.17 21.87
N TYR A 274 5.77 12.22 21.09
CA TYR A 274 6.51 13.41 21.49
C TYR A 274 5.77 14.21 22.58
N ALA A 275 4.50 14.55 22.35
CA ALA A 275 3.69 15.37 23.26
C ALA A 275 3.43 14.69 24.61
N THR A 276 3.29 13.36 24.63
CA THR A 276 3.07 12.61 25.87
C THR A 276 4.36 12.14 26.54
N GLY A 277 5.49 12.21 25.84
CA GLY A 277 6.79 11.67 26.28
C GLY A 277 6.84 10.15 26.43
N HIS A 278 5.80 9.41 26.03
CA HIS A 278 5.68 7.97 26.28
C HIS A 278 5.23 7.19 25.04
N VAL A 279 6.05 6.22 24.62
CA VAL A 279 5.78 5.33 23.47
C VAL A 279 4.53 4.46 23.67
N TYR A 280 4.15 4.19 24.93
CA TYR A 280 3.07 3.27 25.29
C TYR A 280 1.69 3.67 24.75
N TRP A 281 1.44 4.96 24.53
CA TRP A 281 0.18 5.47 24.00
C TRP A 281 -0.13 4.96 22.59
N ILE A 282 0.90 4.69 21.79
CA ILE A 282 0.75 4.09 20.45
C ILE A 282 0.99 2.59 20.53
N PHE A 283 2.03 2.16 21.25
CA PHE A 283 2.44 0.76 21.28
C PHE A 283 1.37 -0.17 21.87
N VAL A 284 0.73 0.20 22.99
CA VAL A 284 -0.24 -0.68 23.67
C VAL A 284 -1.49 -0.88 22.81
N PRO A 285 -2.16 0.16 22.27
CA PRO A 285 -3.29 -0.03 21.36
C PRO A 285 -2.93 -0.85 20.11
N MET A 286 -1.77 -0.60 19.51
CA MET A 286 -1.33 -1.35 18.33
C MET A 286 -1.04 -2.81 18.65
N LEU A 287 -0.45 -3.10 19.81
CA LEU A 287 -0.23 -4.47 20.28
C LEU A 287 -1.56 -5.20 20.52
N ILE A 288 -2.53 -4.54 21.15
CA ILE A 288 -3.87 -5.08 21.36
C ILE A 288 -4.54 -5.39 20.02
N LEU A 289 -4.51 -4.43 19.08
CA LEU A 289 -5.06 -4.62 17.74
C LEU A 289 -4.39 -5.78 17.00
N PHE A 290 -3.06 -5.89 17.09
CA PHE A 290 -2.30 -6.99 16.50
C PHE A 290 -2.72 -8.34 17.08
N VAL A 291 -2.79 -8.46 18.42
CA VAL A 291 -3.19 -9.71 19.10
C VAL A 291 -4.62 -10.10 18.77
N ILE A 292 -5.55 -9.13 18.76
CA ILE A 292 -6.95 -9.37 18.39
C ILE A 292 -7.04 -9.83 16.94
N SER A 293 -6.35 -9.16 16.01
CA SER A 293 -6.36 -9.51 14.58
C SER A 293 -5.79 -10.91 14.35
N LEU A 294 -4.71 -11.25 15.05
CA LEU A 294 -4.10 -12.57 15.01
C LEU A 294 -5.05 -13.67 15.54
N ALA A 295 -5.66 -13.42 16.70
CA ALA A 295 -6.60 -14.35 17.32
C ALA A 295 -7.85 -14.55 16.45
N ALA A 296 -8.41 -13.46 15.92
CA ALA A 296 -9.57 -13.48 15.03
C ALA A 296 -9.25 -14.27 13.74
N GLY A 297 -8.10 -14.01 13.13
CA GLY A 297 -7.65 -14.71 11.92
C GLY A 297 -7.45 -16.21 12.13
N ILE A 298 -6.80 -16.61 13.23
CA ILE A 298 -6.63 -18.03 13.58
C ILE A 298 -7.98 -18.69 13.89
N TYR A 299 -8.88 -18.00 14.60
CA TYR A 299 -10.23 -18.49 14.88
C TYR A 299 -11.01 -18.71 13.57
N TYR A 300 -10.91 -17.77 12.64
CA TYR A 300 -11.54 -17.86 11.32
C TYR A 300 -11.00 -19.01 10.49
N CYS A 301 -9.68 -19.12 10.33
CA CYS A 301 -9.06 -20.22 9.60
C CYS A 301 -9.45 -21.59 10.18
N ARG A 302 -9.51 -21.72 11.51
CA ARG A 302 -9.98 -22.94 12.19
C ARG A 302 -11.47 -23.21 11.95
N GLY A 303 -12.31 -22.17 11.87
CA GLY A 303 -13.72 -22.28 11.55
C GLY A 303 -13.93 -22.84 10.14
N VAL A 304 -13.24 -22.26 9.15
CA VAL A 304 -13.28 -22.71 7.74
C VAL A 304 -12.76 -24.14 7.61
N ARG A 305 -11.59 -24.48 8.18
CA ARG A 305 -11.02 -25.84 8.12
C ARG A 305 -11.89 -26.91 8.79
N LYS A 306 -12.71 -26.53 9.77
CA LYS A 306 -13.66 -27.44 10.44
C LYS A 306 -15.01 -27.52 9.70
N GLY A 307 -15.16 -26.86 8.56
CA GLY A 307 -16.40 -26.82 7.79
C GLY A 307 -17.53 -26.05 8.49
N ARG A 308 -17.20 -25.21 9.49
CA ARG A 308 -18.21 -24.38 10.17
C ARG A 308 -18.65 -23.20 9.32
N TRP A 309 -17.74 -22.69 8.48
CA TRP A 309 -17.93 -21.53 7.61
C TRP A 309 -17.42 -21.85 6.21
N THR A 310 -18.08 -21.32 5.19
CA THR A 310 -17.56 -21.28 3.82
C THR A 310 -16.66 -20.06 3.66
N ASP A 311 -15.53 -20.23 2.97
CA ASP A 311 -14.69 -19.10 2.58
C ASP A 311 -15.33 -18.43 1.35
N PRO A 312 -15.73 -17.15 1.42
CA PRO A 312 -16.32 -16.44 0.28
C PRO A 312 -15.44 -16.45 -0.97
N THR A 313 -14.11 -16.54 -0.79
CA THR A 313 -13.16 -16.61 -1.91
C THR A 313 -13.32 -17.86 -2.75
N MET A 314 -13.81 -18.97 -2.18
CA MET A 314 -14.10 -20.19 -2.92
C MET A 314 -15.41 -20.13 -3.71
N GLU A 315 -16.33 -19.23 -3.34
CA GLU A 315 -17.56 -18.97 -4.10
C GLU A 315 -17.26 -18.06 -5.29
N MET A 316 -16.44 -17.02 -5.09
CA MET A 316 -16.02 -16.10 -6.17
C MET A 316 -15.29 -16.80 -7.33
N VAL A 317 -14.55 -17.88 -7.07
CA VAL A 317 -13.90 -18.66 -8.13
C VAL A 317 -14.91 -19.50 -8.90
N LYS A 318 -15.93 -20.06 -8.24
CA LYS A 318 -16.96 -20.88 -8.89
C LYS A 318 -17.87 -20.09 -9.81
N ASP A 319 -18.09 -18.81 -9.52
CA ASP A 319 -18.90 -17.92 -10.36
C ASP A 319 -18.15 -17.44 -11.61
N ARG A 320 -16.82 -17.67 -11.69
CA ARG A 320 -15.98 -17.32 -12.84
C ARG A 320 -15.81 -18.48 -13.85
N ASP A 321 -16.17 -19.71 -13.47
CA ASP A 321 -16.18 -20.92 -14.32
C ASP A 321 -17.57 -21.17 -14.95
#